data_AF-A0A523VJ93-F1
#
_entry.id   AF-A0A523VJ93-F1
#
_cell.length_a   1.000
_cell.length_b   1.000
_cell.length_c   1.000
_cell.angle_alpha   90.00
_cell.angle_beta   90.00
_cell.angle_gamma   90.00
#
_symmetry.space_group_name_H-M   'P 1'
#
loop_
_entity.id
_entity.type
_entity.pdbx_description
1 polymer ?
#
loop_
_entity_poly.entity_id
_entity_poly.type
_entity_poly.pdbx_seq_one_letter_code
_entity_poly.pdbx_strand_id
1 'polypeptide(L)' 'NKEEFVMDFIFMDPQLGSVVSRVVSSPGHMKRILSALNVNIKKYEMRFGKIEEAQAPKGKIIGFNPPSKEKS' A
#
# COMPACT_ATOMS: atom_id res chain seq x y z
N ASN A 1 -2.29 -10.70 17.47
CA ASN A 1 -1.69 -9.36 17.32
C ASN A 1 -2.72 -8.35 16.79
N LYS A 2 -3.60 -7.83 17.66
CA LYS A 2 -4.65 -6.84 17.32
C LYS A 2 -4.28 -5.39 17.72
N GLU A 3 -3.04 -5.19 18.17
CA GLU A 3 -2.59 -3.96 18.85
C GLU A 3 -1.87 -2.98 17.91
N GLU A 4 -1.47 -3.41 16.71
CA GLU A 4 -0.62 -2.62 15.82
C GLU A 4 -1.03 -2.76 14.35
N PHE A 5 -0.87 -1.67 13.62
CA PHE A 5 -0.90 -1.60 12.17
C PHE A 5 0.53 -1.42 11.67
N VAL A 6 0.92 -2.26 10.71
CA VAL A 6 2.22 -2.21 10.06
C VAL A 6 2.02 -1.80 8.62
N MET A 7 2.73 -0.76 8.17
CA MET A 7 2.79 -0.33 6.78
C MET A 7 4.22 -0.51 6.29
N ASP A 8 4.39 -1.36 5.27
CA ASP A 8 5.67 -1.58 4.63
C ASP A 8 5.71 -0.84 3.30
N PHE A 9 6.69 0.06 3.17
CA PHE A 9 7.00 0.75 1.93
C PHE A 9 8.16 0.02 1.28
N ILE A 10 7.86 -0.67 0.18
CA ILE A 10 8.80 -1.52 -0.54
C ILE A 10 9.14 -0.84 -1.86
N PHE A 11 10.43 -0.74 -2.15
CA PHE A 11 10.92 -0.40 -3.48
C PHE A 11 11.17 -1.71 -4.23
N MET A 12 10.40 -1.93 -5.29
CA MET A 12 10.49 -3.12 -6.13
C MET A 12 11.27 -2.78 -7.40
N ASP A 13 12.55 -3.14 -7.42
CA ASP A 13 13.35 -3.21 -8.64
C ASP A 13 13.27 -4.63 -9.22
N PRO A 14 13.30 -4.85 -10.56
CA PRO A 14 13.19 -6.18 -11.15
C PRO A 14 14.25 -7.18 -10.68
N GLN A 15 15.38 -6.73 -10.12
CA GLN A 15 16.45 -7.59 -9.64
C GLN A 15 16.40 -7.82 -8.13
N LEU A 16 16.02 -6.80 -7.33
CA LEU A 16 15.87 -6.91 -5.88
C LEU A 16 14.73 -6.02 -5.36
N GLY A 17 13.80 -6.62 -4.60
CA GLY A 17 12.86 -5.88 -3.76
C GLY A 17 13.48 -5.54 -2.42
N SER A 18 13.44 -4.26 -2.02
CA SER A 18 13.94 -3.82 -0.71
C SER A 18 12.86 -3.10 0.08
N VAL A 19 12.74 -3.39 1.38
CA VAL A 19 11.90 -2.60 2.28
C VAL A 19 12.63 -1.29 2.55
N VAL A 20 12.09 -0.20 2.02
CA VAL A 20 12.65 1.15 2.22
C VAL A 20 12.30 1.65 3.61
N SER A 21 11.07 1.40 4.08
CA SER A 21 10.68 1.73 5.44
C SER A 21 9.53 0.87 5.94
N ARG A 22 9.49 0.67 7.27
CA ARG A 22 8.37 0.07 7.99
C ARG A 22 7.86 1.07 9.01
N VAL A 23 6.57 1.35 8.96
CA VAL A 23 5.90 2.20 9.92
C VAL A 23 4.95 1.35 10.75
N VAL A 24 5.16 1.32 12.07
CA VAL A 24 4.31 0.64 13.04
C VAL A 24 3.51 1.68 13.81
N SER A 25 2.20 1.48 13.91
CA SER A 25 1.29 2.45 14.51
C SER A 25 0.15 1.75 15.25
N SER A 26 -0.37 2.36 16.31
CA SER A 26 -1.58 1.85 16.98
C SER A 26 -2.85 2.08 16.12
N PRO A 27 -3.95 1.33 16.36
CA PRO A 27 -5.21 1.50 15.66
C PRO A 27 -5.79 2.93 15.70
N GLY A 28 -5.68 3.59 16.87
CA GLY A 28 -6.17 4.96 17.04
C GLY A 28 -5.39 5.98 16.19
N HIS A 29 -4.07 5.83 16.13
CA HIS A 29 -3.22 6.65 15.26
C HIS A 29 -3.51 6.40 13.78
N MET A 30 -3.74 5.13 13.39
CA MET A 30 -4.05 4.79 12.01
C MET A 30 -5.36 5.44 11.53
N LYS A 31 -6.40 5.47 12.37
CA LYS A 31 -7.65 6.20 12.07
C LYS A 31 -7.41 7.69 11.83
N ARG A 32 -6.55 8.32 12.64
CA ARG A 32 -6.19 9.75 12.48
C ARG A 32 -5.43 9.98 11.17
N ILE A 33 -4.48 9.12 10.83
CA ILE A 33 -3.72 9.17 9.58
C ILE A 33 -4.67 9.06 8.38
N LEU A 34 -5.56 8.06 8.36
CA LEU A 34 -6.54 7.87 7.29
C LEU A 34 -7.44 9.10 7.11
N SER A 35 -7.92 9.67 8.22
CA SER A 35 -8.78 10.87 8.18
C SER A 35 -8.04 12.08 7.60
N ALA A 36 -6.78 12.28 7.99
CA ALA A 36 -5.95 13.37 7.47
C ALA A 36 -5.65 13.20 5.97
N LEU A 37 -5.32 11.98 5.53
CA LEU A 37 -5.08 11.68 4.11
C LEU A 37 -6.32 11.97 3.26
N ASN A 38 -7.51 11.55 3.70
CA ASN A 38 -8.76 11.84 3.00
C ASN A 38 -9.02 13.34 2.84
N VAL A 39 -8.76 14.13 3.90
CA VAL A 39 -8.90 15.60 3.83
C VAL A 39 -7.90 16.19 2.83
N ASN A 40 -6.65 15.71 2.84
CA ASN A 40 -5.61 16.21 1.96
C ASN A 40 -5.88 15.85 0.49
N ILE A 41 -6.37 14.64 0.20
CA ILE A 41 -6.78 14.23 -1.15
C ILE A 41 -7.90 15.13 -1.67
N LYS A 42 -8.96 15.36 -0.87
CA LYS A 42 -10.05 16.26 -1.26
C LYS A 42 -9.54 17.67 -1.60
N LYS A 43 -8.65 18.21 -0.76
CA LYS A 43 -8.04 19.54 -0.99
C LYS A 43 -7.18 19.55 -2.27
N TYR A 44 -6.43 18.48 -2.53
CA TYR A 44 -5.65 18.33 -3.74
C TYR A 44 -6.57 18.32 -4.97
N GLU A 45 -7.62 17.49 -4.95
CA GLU A 45 -8.54 17.35 -6.09
C GLU A 45 -9.32 18.63 -6.39
N MET A 46 -9.71 19.38 -5.35
CA MET A 46 -10.32 20.71 -5.52
C MET A 46 -9.39 21.69 -6.26
N ARG A 47 -8.07 21.57 -6.09
CA ARG A 47 -7.09 22.49 -6.66
C ARG A 47 -6.58 22.05 -8.03
N PHE A 48 -6.43 20.76 -8.24
CA PHE A 48 -5.73 20.20 -9.42
C PHE A 48 -6.60 19.31 -10.30
N GLY A 49 -7.85 19.05 -9.90
CA GLY A 49 -8.74 18.11 -10.58
C GLY A 49 -8.67 16.70 -9.99
N LYS A 50 -9.60 15.85 -10.42
CA LYS A 50 -9.77 14.48 -9.91
C LYS A 50 -8.51 13.64 -10.14
N ILE A 51 -8.11 12.86 -9.13
CA ILE A 51 -7.04 11.88 -9.27
C ILE A 51 -7.57 10.74 -10.14
N GLU A 52 -6.88 10.41 -11.23
CA GLU A 52 -7.18 9.22 -11.99
C GLU A 52 -6.73 7.98 -11.21
N GLU A 53 -7.64 7.01 -11.08
CA GLU A 53 -7.31 5.75 -10.42
C GLU A 53 -6.27 4.99 -11.27
N ALA A 54 -5.17 4.58 -10.62
CA ALA A 54 -4.17 3.78 -11.28
C ALA A 54 -4.80 2.46 -11.75
N GLN A 55 -4.71 2.17 -13.04
CA GLN A 55 -5.09 0.85 -13.55
C GLN A 55 -4.18 -0.20 -12.91
N ALA A 56 -4.77 -1.33 -12.51
CA ALA A 56 -3.99 -2.46 -12.04
C ALA A 56 -2.92 -2.82 -13.10
N PRO A 57 -1.68 -3.15 -12.70
CA PRO A 57 -0.64 -3.51 -13.64
C PRO A 57 -1.11 -4.64 -14.56
N LYS A 58 -1.19 -4.39 -15.87
CA LYS A 58 -1.49 -5.41 -16.87
C LYS A 58 -0.21 -6.21 -17.15
N GLY A 59 0.14 -7.09 -16.22
CA GLY A 59 1.34 -7.92 -16.29
C GLY A 59 1.36 -8.99 -15.20
N LYS A 60 2.00 -10.12 -15.51
CA LYS A 60 2.18 -11.25 -14.58
C LYS A 60 2.66 -10.73 -13.22
N ILE A 61 1.93 -11.03 -12.14
CA ILE A 61 2.26 -10.60 -10.77
C ILE A 61 3.72 -11.01 -10.47
N ILE A 62 4.61 -10.04 -10.45
CA ILE A 62 6.02 -10.23 -10.08
C ILE A 62 6.05 -10.09 -8.57
N GLY A 63 6.09 -11.22 -7.83
CA GLY A 63 6.35 -11.18 -6.39
C GLY A 63 5.49 -12.07 -5.49
N PHE A 64 4.48 -12.78 -6.00
CA PHE A 64 3.81 -13.84 -5.25
C PHE A 64 3.62 -15.06 -6.14
N ASN A 65 4.47 -16.07 -5.98
CA ASN A 65 4.12 -17.42 -6.39
C ASN A 65 3.36 -18.04 -5.19
N PRO A 66 2.02 -18.10 -5.19
CA PRO A 66 1.33 -18.90 -4.18
C PRO A 66 1.87 -20.33 -4.27
N PRO A 67 2.10 -21.03 -3.14
CA PRO A 67 2.59 -22.39 -3.19
C PRO A 67 1.65 -23.19 -4.09
N SER A 68 2.22 -23.79 -5.14
CA SER A 68 1.48 -24.72 -5.99
C SER A 68 0.86 -25.74 -5.05
N LYS A 69 -0.48 -25.85 -5.03
CA LYS A 69 -1.13 -26.98 -4.40
C LYS A 69 -0.53 -28.22 -5.03
N GLU A 70 0.30 -28.91 -4.26
CA GLU A 70 0.83 -30.23 -4.58
C GLU A 70 -0.41 -31.09 -4.86
N LYS A 71 -0.52 -31.56 -6.11
CA LYS A 71 -1.60 -32.45 -6.52
C LYS A 71 -1.46 -33.73 -5.70
N SER A 72 -2.36 -33.94 -4.74
CA SER A 72 -2.76 -35.26 -4.26
C SER A 72 -3.91 -35.77 -5.11
#